data_AF-A0A9D4XQP7-F1
#
_entry.id   AF-A0A9D4XQP7-F1
#
_cell.length_a   1.000
_cell.length_b   1.000
_cell.length_c   1.000
_cell.angle_alpha   90.00
_cell.angle_beta   90.00
_cell.angle_gamma   90.00
#
_symmetry.space_group_name_H-M   'P 1'
#
loop_
_entity.id
_entity.type
_entity.pdbx_description
1 polymer ?
#
loop_
_entity_poly.entity_id
_entity_poly.type
_entity_poly.pdbx_seq_one_letter_code
_entity_poly.pdbx_strand_id
1 'polypeptide(L)'
;MHFDLPLPLLFLPSAHSHSPSIIASEICISVKIQCGSRTRFIAKCLNEDMGVDDSLLSNGRKCANFRLCKLSNYTSEILEIQADDPSLHVLFVPGNPGVILFYKDFVEFLYELLGGTASDWEHGRLFSLQEQIDHKIDFIKEELQDIEIPIILVGHSIGSYISVEMFKKSLKKVKYCVGLYPFLTLNPHSRAQLIIAKIAQSQIVAAALSYLTASLGLLPVNVLRFIVKKSLGKSWSSSAVEAACSHLSQYHTMRNVLYMAMTEFKELAETPDWTFLRERKDQCAFLFGVDDHWGPLQLLEEISKQVPGISLFIERENHTHGFCCTEAGSLWVAEHVANLIKNHMVSTNQ
;
A
#
# COMPACT_ATOMS: atom_id res chain seq x y z
N MET A 1 -9.56 12.46 -7.60
CA MET A 1 -9.41 13.69 -6.79
C MET A 1 -7.92 13.77 -6.44
N HIS A 2 -7.23 14.74 -7.02
CA HIS A 2 -5.78 14.84 -7.03
C HIS A 2 -5.22 15.03 -5.60
N PHE A 3 -4.16 14.29 -5.26
CA PHE A 3 -3.30 14.56 -4.11
C PHE A 3 -2.51 15.86 -4.38
N ASP A 4 -3.19 17.01 -4.43
CA ASP A 4 -2.59 18.32 -4.59
C ASP A 4 -3.04 19.19 -3.40
N LEU A 5 -2.24 19.21 -2.32
CA LEU A 5 -2.48 20.04 -1.14
C LEU A 5 -2.31 21.54 -1.48
N PRO A 6 -3.25 22.43 -1.12
CA PRO A 6 -3.11 23.88 -1.30
C PRO A 6 -2.29 24.52 -0.15
N LEU A 7 -1.29 25.34 -0.49
CA LEU A 7 -0.44 26.11 0.43
C LEU A 7 -1.09 27.41 0.94
N PRO A 8 -0.78 27.82 2.18
CA PRO A 8 -0.47 29.23 2.46
C PRO A 8 0.79 29.46 3.33
N LEU A 9 1.26 30.71 3.29
CA LEU A 9 2.56 31.26 3.70
C LEU A 9 2.88 31.35 5.21
N LEU A 10 4.19 31.23 5.48
CA LEU A 10 5.07 31.82 6.54
C LEU A 10 4.75 31.58 8.03
N PHE A 11 5.70 30.97 8.77
CA PHE A 11 6.45 31.49 9.95
C PHE A 11 7.39 30.38 10.52
N LEU A 12 8.62 30.74 10.95
CA LEU A 12 9.58 29.97 11.78
C LEU A 12 9.46 30.46 13.25
N PRO A 13 9.84 29.74 14.35
CA PRO A 13 11.05 28.87 14.45
C PRO A 13 11.04 27.65 15.45
N SER A 14 12.11 26.83 15.36
CA SER A 14 13.00 26.24 16.41
C SER A 14 12.61 25.11 17.42
N ALA A 15 13.38 24.01 17.30
CA ALA A 15 14.09 23.16 18.30
C ALA A 15 13.42 21.98 19.06
N HIS A 16 13.87 20.78 18.63
CA HIS A 16 14.30 19.57 19.36
C HIS A 16 13.52 18.97 20.55
N SER A 17 13.16 17.69 20.39
CA SER A 17 13.45 16.63 21.37
C SER A 17 13.57 15.27 20.68
N HIS A 18 14.70 14.58 20.86
CA HIS A 18 14.95 13.22 20.39
C HIS A 18 14.05 12.20 21.11
N SER A 19 13.47 11.26 20.35
CA SER A 19 12.79 10.05 20.82
C SER A 19 13.00 8.96 19.75
N PRO A 20 13.01 7.66 20.12
CA PRO A 20 13.54 6.59 19.29
C PRO A 20 12.75 6.43 17.99
N SER A 21 13.48 6.51 16.89
CA SER A 21 13.05 6.40 15.49
C SER A 21 12.73 4.96 15.11
N ILE A 22 11.47 4.69 14.78
CA ILE A 22 10.90 3.44 14.24
C ILE A 22 10.61 3.60 12.73
N ILE A 23 10.42 2.50 12.03
CA ILE A 23 11.02 2.23 10.73
C ILE A 23 9.96 1.68 9.79
N ALA A 24 9.99 2.16 8.54
CA ALA A 24 9.39 1.56 7.35
C ALA A 24 8.37 0.43 7.61
N SER A 25 7.09 0.79 7.54
CA SER A 25 6.00 -0.17 7.57
C SER A 25 6.12 -1.35 6.63
N GLU A 26 5.94 -2.55 7.19
CA GLU A 26 5.78 -3.79 6.47
C GLU A 26 4.55 -4.53 7.01
N ILE A 27 3.61 -4.87 6.11
CA ILE A 27 2.39 -5.58 6.47
C ILE A 27 2.51 -7.02 5.96
N CYS A 28 2.73 -7.97 6.86
CA CYS A 28 2.79 -9.39 6.54
C CYS A 28 1.48 -10.08 6.98
N ILE A 29 0.65 -10.48 6.03
CA ILE A 29 -0.62 -11.17 6.30
C ILE A 29 -0.40 -12.67 6.08
N SER A 30 -0.36 -13.49 7.14
CA SER A 30 -0.36 -14.96 6.99
C SER A 30 -1.80 -15.47 6.94
N VAL A 31 -2.13 -16.21 5.88
CA VAL A 31 -3.52 -16.63 5.59
C VAL A 31 -3.60 -18.14 5.39
N LYS A 32 -4.72 -18.72 5.83
CA LYS A 32 -5.10 -20.09 5.50
C LYS A 32 -6.23 -20.05 4.48
N ILE A 33 -5.92 -20.41 3.22
CA ILE A 33 -6.96 -20.47 2.19
C ILE A 33 -7.69 -21.80 2.32
N GLN A 34 -8.88 -21.80 2.90
CA GLN A 34 -9.78 -22.95 2.78
C GLN A 34 -10.35 -22.99 1.36
N CYS A 35 -9.84 -23.92 0.55
CA CYS A 35 -10.45 -24.25 -0.74
C CYS A 35 -11.73 -25.06 -0.47
N GLY A 36 -12.87 -24.38 -0.27
CA GLY A 36 -14.14 -25.05 0.02
C GLY A 36 -15.36 -24.13 -0.12
N SER A 37 -16.22 -24.46 -1.08
CA SER A 37 -17.55 -23.90 -1.36
C SER A 37 -17.62 -22.47 -1.91
N ARG A 38 -18.15 -22.35 -3.14
CA ARG A 38 -18.58 -21.09 -3.78
C ARG A 38 -19.62 -20.39 -2.91
N THR A 39 -19.23 -19.37 -2.16
CA THR A 39 -20.20 -18.41 -1.61
C THR A 39 -20.35 -17.27 -2.61
N ARG A 40 -21.45 -17.25 -3.37
CA ARG A 40 -21.84 -16.06 -4.14
C ARG A 40 -22.23 -14.97 -3.15
N PHE A 41 -21.40 -13.94 -3.01
CA PHE A 41 -21.86 -12.70 -2.38
C PHE A 41 -22.66 -11.94 -3.44
N ILE A 42 -23.99 -11.95 -3.27
CA ILE A 42 -24.89 -11.09 -4.05
C ILE A 42 -24.90 -9.75 -3.34
N ALA A 43 -24.33 -8.72 -3.96
CA ALA A 43 -24.50 -7.34 -3.54
C ALA A 43 -25.99 -6.98 -3.63
N LYS A 44 -26.66 -6.87 -2.49
CA LYS A 44 -27.95 -6.18 -2.41
C LYS A 44 -27.67 -4.74 -1.98
N CYS A 45 -28.00 -3.80 -2.87
CA CYS A 45 -28.18 -2.40 -2.52
C CYS A 45 -29.11 -2.31 -1.29
N LEU A 46 -28.61 -1.80 -0.19
CA LEU A 46 -29.39 -1.58 1.03
C LEU A 46 -29.87 -0.13 1.06
N ASN A 47 -31.14 0.05 0.70
CA ASN A 47 -31.97 1.11 1.27
C ASN A 47 -32.75 0.52 2.45
N GLU A 48 -32.75 1.29 3.53
CA GLU A 48 -33.65 1.35 4.67
C GLU A 48 -34.16 0.05 5.34
N ASP A 49 -33.75 -0.04 6.61
CA ASP A 49 -34.45 -0.58 7.78
C ASP A 49 -34.60 -2.10 7.98
N MET A 50 -34.31 -2.46 9.24
CA MET A 50 -34.71 -3.65 10.00
C MET A 50 -33.89 -4.94 9.84
N GLY A 51 -33.24 -5.30 10.96
CA GLY A 51 -32.98 -6.68 11.38
C GLY A 51 -31.55 -7.18 11.19
N VAL A 52 -30.69 -6.94 12.18
CA VAL A 52 -29.38 -7.60 12.29
C VAL A 52 -29.63 -9.08 12.63
N ASP A 53 -29.26 -9.98 11.73
CA ASP A 53 -29.24 -11.42 11.96
C ASP A 53 -28.06 -11.75 12.89
N ASP A 54 -28.38 -12.04 14.15
CA ASP A 54 -27.48 -12.25 15.30
C ASP A 54 -26.64 -13.55 15.21
N SER A 55 -26.62 -14.23 14.06
CA SER A 55 -25.98 -15.54 13.87
C SER A 55 -24.52 -15.49 13.42
N LEU A 56 -23.97 -14.31 13.10
CA LEU A 56 -22.56 -14.15 12.69
C LEU A 56 -21.61 -13.65 13.79
N LEU A 57 -22.11 -13.40 15.01
CA LEU A 57 -21.33 -12.79 16.10
C LEU A 57 -20.75 -13.79 17.12
N SER A 58 -20.88 -15.10 16.93
CA SER A 58 -20.52 -16.09 17.97
C SER A 58 -19.15 -16.77 17.84
N ASN A 59 -18.31 -16.43 16.86
CA ASN A 59 -16.92 -16.90 16.83
C ASN A 59 -15.98 -15.75 17.12
N GLY A 60 -15.29 -15.82 18.25
CA GLY A 60 -14.29 -14.84 18.68
C GLY A 60 -13.30 -14.56 17.56
N ARG A 61 -13.36 -13.35 17.02
CA ARG A 61 -12.35 -12.81 16.12
C ARG A 61 -10.99 -12.95 16.81
N LYS A 62 -10.03 -13.68 16.22
CA LYS A 62 -8.61 -13.48 16.53
C LYS A 62 -8.28 -12.01 16.27
N CYS A 63 -7.21 -11.44 16.80
CA CYS A 63 -6.81 -10.06 16.50
C CYS A 63 -5.43 -10.08 15.82
N ALA A 64 -5.14 -9.11 14.96
CA ALA A 64 -3.77 -8.91 14.52
C ALA A 64 -2.85 -8.62 15.70
N ASN A 65 -1.62 -9.10 15.58
CA ASN A 65 -0.61 -8.87 16.58
C ASN A 65 0.47 -7.97 16.00
N PHE A 66 0.83 -6.97 16.79
CA PHE A 66 2.04 -6.21 16.56
C PHE A 66 3.22 -7.01 17.05
N ARG A 67 4.25 -7.07 16.22
CA ARG A 67 5.56 -7.53 16.66
C ARG A 67 6.63 -6.58 16.14
N LEU A 68 7.49 -6.15 17.05
CA LEU A 68 8.76 -5.55 16.68
C LEU A 68 9.69 -6.66 16.23
N CYS A 69 10.20 -6.54 15.01
CA CYS A 69 11.21 -7.44 14.47
C CYS A 69 12.50 -6.68 14.27
N LYS A 70 13.62 -7.29 14.67
CA LYS A 70 14.93 -6.72 14.40
C LYS A 70 15.44 -7.32 13.09
N LEU A 71 15.34 -6.54 12.02
CA LEU A 71 15.81 -6.91 10.69
C LEU A 71 17.15 -6.24 10.42
N SER A 72 18.19 -7.05 10.26
CA SER A 72 19.57 -6.56 10.12
C SER A 72 19.95 -5.53 11.21
N ASN A 73 20.02 -4.24 10.88
CA ASN A 73 20.38 -3.15 11.81
C ASN A 73 19.18 -2.32 12.29
N TYR A 74 17.96 -2.71 11.93
CA TYR A 74 16.75 -1.92 12.11
C TYR A 74 15.71 -2.65 12.97
N THR A 75 14.90 -1.89 13.71
CA THR A 75 13.72 -2.41 14.42
C THR A 75 12.47 -2.00 13.67
N SER A 76 11.81 -2.98 13.08
CA SER A 76 10.70 -2.78 12.16
C SER A 76 9.41 -3.26 12.79
N GLU A 77 8.35 -2.49 12.60
CA GLU A 77 7.02 -2.90 13.04
C GLU A 77 6.41 -3.77 11.95
N ILE A 78 6.06 -4.99 12.32
CA ILE A 78 5.35 -5.89 11.45
C ILE A 78 3.92 -5.94 11.95
N LEU A 79 3.00 -5.53 11.08
CA LEU A 79 1.62 -5.92 11.23
C LEU A 79 1.49 -7.34 10.74
N GLU A 80 1.35 -8.27 11.68
CA GLU A 80 1.24 -9.68 11.37
C GLU A 80 -0.13 -10.22 11.70
N ILE A 81 -0.58 -11.12 10.82
CA ILE A 81 -1.75 -11.91 11.11
C ILE A 81 -1.50 -13.37 10.87
N GLN A 82 -1.83 -14.20 11.86
CA GLN A 82 -1.47 -15.60 11.89
C GLN A 82 -2.72 -16.47 11.86
N ALA A 83 -2.90 -17.19 10.75
CA ALA A 83 -3.84 -18.28 10.68
C ALA A 83 -3.25 -19.55 11.31
N ASP A 84 -4.09 -20.40 11.91
CA ASP A 84 -3.62 -21.70 12.40
C ASP A 84 -3.25 -22.59 11.20
N ASP A 85 -1.99 -22.99 11.10
CA ASP A 85 -1.47 -23.82 10.00
C ASP A 85 -1.69 -23.12 8.62
N PRO A 86 -0.88 -22.08 8.32
CA PRO A 86 -1.03 -21.27 7.12
C PRO A 86 -0.58 -22.02 5.86
N SER A 87 -1.31 -21.83 4.77
CA SER A 87 -0.96 -22.38 3.45
C SER A 87 -0.24 -21.37 2.56
N LEU A 88 -0.24 -20.08 2.96
CA LEU A 88 0.30 -18.97 2.20
C LEU A 88 0.60 -17.75 3.10
N HIS A 89 1.64 -16.99 2.77
CA HIS A 89 1.84 -15.61 3.23
C HIS A 89 1.49 -14.60 2.12
N VAL A 90 0.74 -13.55 2.47
CA VAL A 90 0.47 -12.38 1.62
C VAL A 90 1.21 -11.18 2.23
N LEU A 91 2.28 -10.74 1.57
CA LEU A 91 3.05 -9.58 2.00
C LEU A 91 2.56 -8.35 1.23
N PHE A 92 1.94 -7.41 1.94
CA PHE A 92 1.46 -6.17 1.35
C PHE A 92 2.51 -5.06 1.46
N VAL A 93 2.80 -4.42 0.33
CA VAL A 93 3.78 -3.35 0.20
C VAL A 93 3.05 -2.04 -0.13
N PRO A 94 2.97 -1.09 0.81
CA PRO A 94 2.27 0.16 0.60
C PRO A 94 2.98 1.06 -0.43
N GLY A 95 2.25 2.07 -0.92
CA GLY A 95 2.80 3.16 -1.72
C GLY A 95 3.53 4.21 -0.89
N ASN A 96 3.78 5.38 -1.49
CA ASN A 96 4.28 6.58 -0.82
C ASN A 96 3.14 7.61 -0.71
N PRO A 97 2.69 8.02 0.49
CA PRO A 97 3.22 7.69 1.81
C PRO A 97 3.02 6.24 2.24
N GLY A 98 4.07 5.66 2.83
CA GLY A 98 4.04 4.31 3.43
C GLY A 98 3.41 4.30 4.83
N VAL A 99 2.27 4.97 5.02
CA VAL A 99 1.56 4.98 6.30
C VAL A 99 0.48 3.90 6.26
N ILE A 100 0.63 2.85 7.06
CA ILE A 100 -0.26 1.68 7.11
C ILE A 100 -1.71 2.09 7.37
N LEU A 101 -1.94 3.11 8.20
CA LEU A 101 -3.29 3.55 8.53
C LEU A 101 -4.15 3.94 7.32
N PHE A 102 -3.53 4.35 6.19
CA PHE A 102 -4.28 4.56 4.94
C PHE A 102 -4.82 3.26 4.34
N TYR A 103 -4.15 2.14 4.60
CA TYR A 103 -4.48 0.83 4.06
C TYR A 103 -5.22 -0.05 5.05
N LYS A 104 -5.50 0.43 6.26
CA LYS A 104 -6.14 -0.36 7.32
C LYS A 104 -7.42 -1.04 6.82
N ASP A 105 -8.36 -0.27 6.26
CA ASP A 105 -9.63 -0.83 5.77
C ASP A 105 -9.39 -1.89 4.67
N PHE A 106 -8.48 -1.62 3.73
CA PHE A 106 -8.14 -2.57 2.66
C PHE A 106 -7.54 -3.87 3.20
N VAL A 107 -6.59 -3.77 4.13
CA VAL A 107 -5.93 -4.92 4.75
C VAL A 107 -6.94 -5.72 5.58
N GLU A 108 -7.82 -5.05 6.31
CA GLU A 108 -8.90 -5.69 7.08
C GLU A 108 -9.87 -6.43 6.16
N PHE A 109 -10.35 -5.81 5.07
CA PHE A 109 -11.22 -6.49 4.10
C PHE A 109 -10.52 -7.65 3.40
N LEU A 110 -9.29 -7.45 2.92
CA LEU A 110 -8.52 -8.49 2.24
C LEU A 110 -8.32 -9.67 3.18
N TYR A 111 -8.04 -9.37 4.45
CA TYR A 111 -7.86 -10.39 5.44
C TYR A 111 -9.17 -11.09 5.83
N GLU A 112 -10.30 -10.40 5.98
CA GLU A 112 -11.62 -11.03 6.19
C GLU A 112 -11.99 -11.97 5.03
N LEU A 113 -11.77 -11.52 3.78
CA LEU A 113 -11.99 -12.31 2.57
C LEU A 113 -11.09 -13.53 2.44
N LEU A 114 -9.97 -13.54 3.17
CA LEU A 114 -9.01 -14.62 3.29
C LEU A 114 -9.04 -15.31 4.68
N GLY A 115 -9.94 -14.91 5.59
CA GLY A 115 -10.21 -15.54 6.87
C GLY A 115 -9.63 -14.94 8.17
N GLY A 116 -9.53 -13.61 8.38
CA GLY A 116 -9.41 -13.05 9.75
C GLY A 116 -9.46 -11.49 9.95
N THR A 117 -8.90 -10.97 11.06
CA THR A 117 -8.60 -9.56 11.57
C THR A 117 -7.19 -8.80 11.52
N ALA A 118 -7.12 -7.47 11.29
CA ALA A 118 -5.88 -6.62 11.29
C ALA A 118 -5.84 -5.43 12.32
N SER A 119 -4.72 -4.67 12.50
CA SER A 119 -4.57 -3.41 13.32
C SER A 119 -3.24 -2.64 13.02
N ASP A 120 -2.95 -1.40 13.53
CA ASP A 120 -1.89 -0.45 13.00
C ASP A 120 -0.91 0.25 14.03
N TRP A 121 0.35 0.61 13.66
CA TRP A 121 1.22 1.72 14.20
C TRP A 121 2.54 1.99 13.39
N GLU A 122 3.06 3.24 13.31
CA GLU A 122 4.36 3.62 12.65
C GLU A 122 5.07 4.86 13.24
N HIS A 123 6.43 4.94 13.29
CA HIS A 123 7.20 6.16 13.72
C HIS A 123 8.64 6.39 13.15
N GLY A 124 8.86 6.84 11.90
CA GLY A 124 9.98 7.75 11.49
C GLY A 124 11.49 7.34 11.41
N ARG A 125 12.03 7.34 10.17
CA ARG A 125 13.40 7.77 9.69
C ARG A 125 13.29 8.07 8.17
N LEU A 126 14.29 8.75 7.55
CA LEU A 126 14.38 8.87 6.08
C LEU A 126 14.90 7.58 5.43
N PHE A 127 14.17 7.07 4.44
CA PHE A 127 14.53 5.90 3.64
C PHE A 127 14.45 6.24 2.14
N SER A 128 15.44 5.81 1.39
CA SER A 128 15.40 5.79 -0.08
C SER A 128 14.58 4.60 -0.58
N LEU A 129 14.21 4.63 -1.86
CA LEU A 129 13.57 3.49 -2.53
C LEU A 129 14.40 2.21 -2.43
N GLN A 130 15.72 2.28 -2.62
CA GLN A 130 16.59 1.11 -2.52
C GLN A 130 16.64 0.55 -1.09
N GLU A 131 16.72 1.41 -0.07
CA GLU A 131 16.69 0.95 1.33
C GLU A 131 15.35 0.28 1.68
N GLN A 132 14.23 0.73 1.10
CA GLN A 132 12.93 0.05 1.24
C GLN A 132 12.91 -1.33 0.60
N ILE A 133 13.53 -1.49 -0.57
CA ILE A 133 13.64 -2.77 -1.28
C ILE A 133 14.52 -3.74 -0.48
N ASP A 134 15.71 -3.29 -0.08
CA ASP A 134 16.67 -4.11 0.66
C ASP A 134 16.07 -4.60 1.98
N HIS A 135 15.43 -3.70 2.72
CA HIS A 135 14.79 -4.02 4.00
C HIS A 135 13.70 -5.10 3.86
N LYS A 136 12.85 -5.01 2.83
CA LYS A 136 11.78 -5.99 2.56
C LYS A 136 12.32 -7.33 2.06
N ILE A 137 13.44 -7.31 1.34
CA ILE A 137 14.14 -8.53 0.94
C ILE A 137 14.76 -9.20 2.17
N ASP A 138 15.37 -8.43 3.06
CA ASP A 138 15.98 -8.93 4.28
C ASP A 138 14.92 -9.50 5.24
N PHE A 139 13.71 -8.91 5.31
CA PHE A 139 12.56 -9.54 5.96
C PHE A 139 12.28 -10.95 5.43
N ILE A 140 12.19 -11.13 4.10
CA ILE A 140 11.95 -12.45 3.51
C ILE A 140 13.09 -13.42 3.85
N LYS A 141 14.34 -12.97 3.84
CA LYS A 141 15.50 -13.81 4.15
C LYS A 141 15.61 -14.19 5.62
N GLU A 142 15.40 -13.25 6.52
CA GLU A 142 15.63 -13.42 7.95
C GLU A 142 14.44 -14.12 8.62
N GLU A 143 13.20 -13.83 8.19
CA GLU A 143 12.00 -14.29 8.89
C GLU A 143 11.24 -15.40 8.14
N LEU A 144 11.29 -15.42 6.80
CA LEU A 144 10.47 -16.32 5.98
C LEU A 144 11.27 -17.36 5.19
N GLN A 145 12.60 -17.30 5.19
CA GLN A 145 13.43 -18.16 4.35
C GLN A 145 13.32 -19.63 4.74
N ASP A 146 13.22 -19.92 6.03
CA ASP A 146 13.14 -21.29 6.54
C ASP A 146 11.69 -21.81 6.63
N ILE A 147 10.70 -20.95 6.38
CA ILE A 147 9.28 -21.32 6.40
C ILE A 147 8.86 -21.81 5.02
N GLU A 148 8.51 -23.09 4.85
CA GLU A 148 8.18 -23.69 3.53
C GLU A 148 6.97 -23.05 2.82
N ILE A 149 6.18 -22.26 3.54
CA ILE A 149 4.96 -21.62 3.06
C ILE A 149 5.29 -20.59 1.95
N PRO A 150 4.60 -20.63 0.79
CA PRO A 150 4.82 -19.70 -0.30
C PRO A 150 4.40 -18.27 0.03
N ILE A 151 4.95 -17.31 -0.71
CA ILE A 151 4.67 -15.87 -0.55
C ILE A 151 3.93 -15.33 -1.79
N ILE A 152 2.89 -14.53 -1.57
CA ILE A 152 2.29 -13.63 -2.56
C ILE A 152 2.64 -12.20 -2.17
N LEU A 153 3.11 -11.44 -3.15
CA LEU A 153 3.36 -10.01 -2.99
C LEU A 153 2.16 -9.22 -3.52
N VAL A 154 1.71 -8.22 -2.77
CA VAL A 154 0.69 -7.27 -3.22
C VAL A 154 1.22 -5.87 -2.99
N GLY A 155 1.45 -5.10 -4.06
CA GLY A 155 2.09 -3.79 -3.97
C GLY A 155 1.21 -2.68 -4.52
N HIS A 156 0.99 -1.59 -3.78
CA HIS A 156 0.25 -0.43 -4.26
C HIS A 156 1.20 0.69 -4.75
N SER A 157 0.91 1.32 -5.90
CA SER A 157 1.68 2.46 -6.41
C SER A 157 3.16 2.11 -6.56
N ILE A 158 4.08 2.87 -5.95
CA ILE A 158 5.51 2.50 -5.91
C ILE A 158 5.77 1.14 -5.25
N GLY A 159 4.89 0.70 -4.35
CA GLY A 159 4.92 -0.63 -3.75
C GLY A 159 4.79 -1.74 -4.79
N SER A 160 4.17 -1.49 -5.96
CA SER A 160 4.19 -2.43 -7.09
C SER A 160 5.59 -2.64 -7.65
N TYR A 161 6.37 -1.57 -7.84
CA TYR A 161 7.77 -1.66 -8.27
C TYR A 161 8.61 -2.41 -7.24
N ILE A 162 8.48 -2.03 -5.96
CA ILE A 162 9.18 -2.70 -4.86
C ILE A 162 8.84 -4.19 -4.83
N SER A 163 7.57 -4.57 -5.02
CA SER A 163 7.14 -5.97 -5.08
C SER A 163 7.78 -6.74 -6.24
N VAL A 164 7.91 -6.12 -7.41
CA VAL A 164 8.60 -6.73 -8.56
C VAL A 164 10.09 -6.93 -8.24
N GLU A 165 10.76 -5.96 -7.62
CA GLU A 165 12.17 -6.09 -7.22
C GLU A 165 12.37 -7.17 -6.14
N MET A 166 11.48 -7.24 -5.15
CA MET A 166 11.46 -8.32 -4.17
C MET A 166 11.28 -9.69 -4.86
N PHE A 167 10.40 -9.79 -5.85
CA PHE A 167 10.17 -11.03 -6.59
C PHE A 167 11.45 -11.48 -7.32
N LYS A 168 12.14 -10.56 -8.01
CA LYS A 168 13.42 -10.86 -8.69
C LYS A 168 14.46 -11.49 -7.75
N LYS A 169 14.46 -11.08 -6.47
CA LYS A 169 15.43 -11.52 -5.46
C LYS A 169 15.00 -12.75 -4.66
N SER A 170 13.70 -13.08 -4.67
CA SER A 170 13.10 -14.15 -3.86
C SER A 170 12.32 -15.19 -4.68
N LEU A 171 12.82 -15.53 -5.87
CA LEU A 171 12.16 -16.39 -6.89
C LEU A 171 11.68 -17.76 -6.40
N LYS A 172 12.36 -18.33 -5.38
CA LYS A 172 11.99 -19.65 -4.85
C LYS A 172 10.74 -19.60 -3.95
N LYS A 173 10.54 -18.49 -3.25
CA LYS A 173 9.47 -18.32 -2.25
C LYS A 173 8.25 -17.62 -2.82
N VAL A 174 8.47 -16.59 -3.63
CA VAL A 174 7.39 -15.80 -4.21
C VAL A 174 6.73 -16.59 -5.34
N LYS A 175 5.42 -16.81 -5.24
CA LYS A 175 4.60 -17.55 -6.22
C LYS A 175 3.69 -16.66 -7.05
N TYR A 176 3.40 -15.46 -6.57
CA TYR A 176 2.53 -14.51 -7.26
C TYR A 176 2.84 -13.08 -6.83
N CYS A 177 2.70 -12.13 -7.76
CA CYS A 177 2.88 -10.71 -7.53
C CYS A 177 1.73 -9.92 -8.15
N VAL A 178 1.01 -9.15 -7.33
CA VAL A 178 -0.10 -8.30 -7.76
C VAL A 178 0.27 -6.83 -7.58
N GLY A 179 0.38 -6.08 -8.68
CA GLY A 179 0.57 -4.63 -8.65
C GLY A 179 -0.76 -3.88 -8.76
N LEU A 180 -1.07 -3.04 -7.76
CA LEU A 180 -2.29 -2.25 -7.69
C LEU A 180 -1.98 -0.79 -8.00
N TYR A 181 -2.66 -0.20 -8.98
CA TYR A 181 -2.44 1.17 -9.44
C TYR A 181 -0.94 1.47 -9.63
N PRO A 182 -0.25 0.67 -10.47
CA PRO A 182 1.18 0.49 -10.35
C PRO A 182 1.98 1.70 -10.83
N PHE A 183 2.99 2.11 -10.06
CA PHE A 183 3.99 3.08 -10.49
C PHE A 183 5.30 2.33 -10.81
N LEU A 184 5.54 2.05 -12.10
CA LEU A 184 6.69 1.26 -12.56
C LEU A 184 7.68 2.04 -13.43
N THR A 185 7.25 3.17 -13.99
CA THR A 185 8.08 4.06 -14.81
C THR A 185 7.47 5.46 -14.81
N LEU A 186 8.27 6.47 -15.19
CA LEU A 186 7.81 7.85 -15.22
C LEU A 186 6.76 8.10 -16.30
N ASN A 187 5.80 8.96 -15.99
CA ASN A 187 4.84 9.49 -16.94
C ASN A 187 5.27 10.91 -17.35
N PRO A 188 5.96 11.08 -18.51
CA PRO A 188 6.47 12.38 -18.94
C PRO A 188 5.34 13.39 -19.26
N HIS A 189 4.12 12.91 -19.45
CA HIS A 189 2.94 13.74 -19.73
C HIS A 189 2.22 14.20 -18.46
N SER A 190 2.58 13.67 -17.28
CA SER A 190 1.97 14.07 -16.02
C SER A 190 2.59 15.36 -15.48
N ARG A 191 1.83 16.46 -15.54
CA ARG A 191 2.21 17.72 -14.88
C ARG A 191 2.38 17.54 -13.37
N ALA A 192 1.54 16.71 -12.74
CA ALA A 192 1.62 16.42 -11.32
C ALA A 192 2.96 15.76 -10.96
N GLN A 193 3.39 14.72 -11.69
CA GLN A 193 4.70 14.09 -11.48
C GLN A 193 5.84 15.10 -11.64
N LEU A 194 5.80 15.94 -12.66
CA LEU A 194 6.84 16.96 -12.88
C LEU A 194 6.93 17.97 -11.73
N ILE A 195 5.79 18.40 -11.17
CA ILE A 195 5.76 19.32 -10.03
C ILE A 195 6.31 18.63 -8.77
N ILE A 196 5.84 17.41 -8.48
CA ILE A 196 6.30 16.62 -7.32
C ILE A 196 7.80 16.36 -7.43
N ALA A 197 8.31 15.96 -8.61
CA ALA A 197 9.74 15.73 -8.83
C ALA A 197 10.58 16.98 -8.54
N LYS A 198 10.15 18.16 -9.01
CA LYS A 198 10.86 19.42 -8.73
C LYS A 198 10.86 19.78 -7.24
N ILE A 199 9.73 19.57 -6.57
CA ILE A 199 9.59 19.79 -5.13
C ILE A 199 10.53 18.84 -4.37
N ALA A 200 10.48 17.56 -4.67
CA ALA A 200 11.24 16.51 -4.01
C ALA A 200 12.75 16.66 -4.18
N GLN A 201 13.22 17.09 -5.37
CA GLN A 201 14.63 17.34 -5.65
C GLN A 201 15.19 18.59 -4.94
N SER A 202 14.35 19.55 -4.58
CA SER A 202 14.77 20.77 -3.89
C SER A 202 14.78 20.58 -2.38
N GLN A 203 15.97 20.42 -1.79
CA GLN A 203 16.11 20.21 -0.34
C GLN A 203 15.47 21.34 0.50
N ILE A 204 15.58 22.59 0.04
CA ILE A 204 15.02 23.76 0.72
C ILE A 204 13.49 23.72 0.66
N VAL A 205 12.92 23.49 -0.53
CA VAL A 205 11.45 23.45 -0.70
C VAL A 205 10.87 22.26 0.05
N ALA A 206 11.50 21.09 -0.03
CA ALA A 206 11.05 19.90 0.69
C ALA A 206 11.08 20.10 2.20
N ALA A 207 12.13 20.72 2.75
CA ALA A 207 12.20 21.05 4.17
C ALA A 207 11.13 22.08 4.56
N ALA A 208 10.95 23.14 3.77
CA ALA A 208 9.93 24.16 4.02
C ALA A 208 8.51 23.57 4.02
N LEU A 209 8.19 22.70 3.06
CA LEU A 209 6.91 21.99 3.02
C LEU A 209 6.74 21.06 4.22
N SER A 210 7.79 20.34 4.62
CA SER A 210 7.74 19.47 5.81
C SER A 210 7.48 20.26 7.09
N TYR A 211 8.04 21.47 7.22
CA TYR A 211 7.74 22.38 8.32
C TYR A 211 6.30 22.92 8.26
N LEU A 212 5.80 23.22 7.05
CA LEU A 212 4.43 23.67 6.86
C LEU A 212 3.41 22.59 7.22
N THR A 213 3.66 21.32 6.86
CA THR A 213 2.78 20.23 7.28
C THR A 213 2.87 19.99 8.79
N ALA A 214 4.07 20.14 9.38
CA ALA A 214 4.27 20.08 10.83
C ALA A 214 3.48 21.14 11.59
N SER A 215 3.35 22.36 11.05
CA SER A 215 2.59 23.41 11.72
C SER A 215 1.08 23.12 11.73
N LEU A 216 0.56 22.36 10.76
CA LEU A 216 -0.83 21.87 10.81
C LEU A 216 -1.06 20.92 11.99
N GLY A 217 -0.04 20.17 12.39
CA GLY A 217 -0.07 19.30 13.58
C GLY A 217 -0.20 20.05 14.91
N LEU A 218 0.02 21.37 14.93
CA LEU A 218 -0.20 22.21 16.12
C LEU A 218 -1.68 22.57 16.35
N LEU A 219 -2.53 22.34 15.35
CA LEU A 219 -3.97 22.59 15.47
C LEU A 219 -4.62 21.54 16.38
N PRO A 220 -5.67 21.91 17.15
CA PRO A 220 -6.47 20.92 17.85
C PRO A 220 -6.97 19.83 16.90
N VAL A 221 -6.88 18.56 17.31
CA VAL A 221 -7.20 17.39 16.46
C VAL A 221 -8.57 17.52 15.78
N ASN A 222 -9.58 18.05 16.47
CA ASN A 222 -10.91 18.26 15.92
C ASN A 222 -10.93 19.27 14.74
N VAL A 223 -10.10 20.31 14.81
CA VAL A 223 -9.96 21.32 13.75
C VAL A 223 -9.23 20.72 12.56
N LEU A 224 -8.12 20.01 12.80
CA LEU A 224 -7.37 19.36 11.72
C LEU A 224 -8.23 18.31 11.01
N ARG A 225 -8.97 17.49 11.76
CA ARG A 225 -9.93 16.50 11.23
C ARG A 225 -11.01 17.16 10.38
N PHE A 226 -11.53 18.30 10.82
CA PHE A 226 -12.51 19.07 10.05
C PHE A 226 -11.92 19.61 8.74
N ILE A 227 -10.71 20.17 8.78
CA ILE A 227 -9.99 20.65 7.60
C ILE A 227 -9.78 19.51 6.60
N VAL A 228 -9.22 18.38 7.05
CA VAL A 228 -8.95 17.19 6.22
C VAL A 228 -10.23 16.68 5.56
N LYS A 229 -11.33 16.51 6.32
CA LYS A 229 -12.62 16.06 5.75
C LYS A 229 -13.21 17.04 4.73
N LYS A 230 -12.95 18.33 4.91
CA LYS A 230 -13.47 19.37 4.00
C LYS A 230 -12.61 19.50 2.74
N SER A 231 -11.30 19.35 2.84
CA SER A 231 -10.35 19.52 1.73
C SER A 231 -10.13 18.24 0.91
N LEU A 232 -10.02 17.09 1.56
CA LEU A 232 -9.71 15.80 0.94
C LEU A 232 -10.97 14.96 0.62
N GLY A 233 -12.13 15.43 1.06
CA GLY A 233 -13.45 14.91 0.68
C GLY A 233 -14.19 14.23 1.84
N LYS A 234 -15.53 14.32 1.81
CA LYS A 234 -16.41 13.67 2.80
C LYS A 234 -16.39 12.14 2.75
N SER A 235 -15.84 11.57 1.68
CA SER A 235 -15.84 10.13 1.41
C SER A 235 -14.65 9.38 2.02
N TRP A 236 -13.69 10.08 2.63
CA TRP A 236 -12.56 9.42 3.29
C TRP A 236 -13.01 8.65 4.53
N SER A 237 -12.46 7.46 4.72
CA SER A 237 -12.73 6.62 5.89
C SER A 237 -12.18 7.25 7.17
N SER A 238 -12.63 6.77 8.33
CA SER A 238 -12.11 7.26 9.61
C SER A 238 -10.60 7.05 9.74
N SER A 239 -10.09 5.92 9.25
CA SER A 239 -8.68 5.56 9.29
C SER A 239 -7.85 6.40 8.34
N ALA A 240 -8.30 6.65 7.11
CA ALA A 240 -7.61 7.55 6.19
C ALA A 240 -7.52 8.99 6.74
N VAL A 241 -8.59 9.48 7.35
CA VAL A 241 -8.59 10.81 8.00
C VAL A 241 -7.63 10.83 9.20
N GLU A 242 -7.62 9.77 10.00
CA GLU A 242 -6.70 9.64 11.13
C GLU A 242 -5.24 9.59 10.67
N ALA A 243 -4.92 8.81 9.65
CA ALA A 243 -3.59 8.74 9.02
C ALA A 243 -3.09 10.13 8.61
N ALA A 244 -3.94 10.90 7.93
CA ALA A 244 -3.60 12.26 7.53
C ALA A 244 -3.38 13.20 8.72
N CYS A 245 -4.21 13.11 9.76
CA CYS A 245 -4.14 13.99 10.93
C CYS A 245 -2.96 13.66 11.85
N SER A 246 -2.62 12.39 12.02
CA SER A 246 -1.66 11.90 13.02
C SER A 246 -0.26 11.69 12.45
N HIS A 247 -0.15 11.18 11.22
CA HIS A 247 1.13 10.80 10.61
C HIS A 247 1.59 11.80 9.55
N LEU A 248 0.73 12.19 8.59
CA LEU A 248 1.14 13.13 7.53
C LEU A 248 1.39 14.55 8.03
N SER A 249 0.79 14.92 9.15
CA SER A 249 1.06 16.19 9.83
C SER A 249 2.43 16.20 10.51
N GLN A 250 3.18 15.10 10.54
CA GLN A 250 4.50 15.06 11.17
C GLN A 250 5.59 15.51 10.19
N TYR A 251 6.51 16.34 10.68
CA TYR A 251 7.67 16.81 9.91
C TYR A 251 8.45 15.65 9.29
N HIS A 252 8.80 14.64 10.09
CA HIS A 252 9.67 13.55 9.67
C HIS A 252 8.99 12.65 8.63
N THR A 253 7.68 12.42 8.76
CA THR A 253 6.89 11.66 7.78
C THR A 253 6.87 12.38 6.43
N MET A 254 6.52 13.67 6.40
CA MET A 254 6.51 14.43 5.15
C MET A 254 7.91 14.56 4.54
N ARG A 255 8.94 14.71 5.38
CA ARG A 255 10.33 14.74 4.90
C ARG A 255 10.72 13.41 4.27
N ASN A 256 10.28 12.28 4.84
CA ASN A 256 10.51 10.95 4.29
C ASN A 256 9.74 10.74 2.98
N VAL A 257 8.47 11.13 2.91
CA VAL A 257 7.65 11.08 1.69
C VAL A 257 8.35 11.78 0.52
N LEU A 258 8.83 13.00 0.75
CA LEU A 258 9.51 13.79 -0.28
C LEU A 258 10.90 13.24 -0.62
N TYR A 259 11.62 12.68 0.35
CA TYR A 259 12.91 12.04 0.11
C TYR A 259 12.74 10.75 -0.71
N MET A 260 11.76 9.91 -0.37
CA MET A 260 11.38 8.72 -1.15
C MET A 260 11.00 9.12 -2.56
N ALA A 261 10.09 10.08 -2.74
CA ALA A 261 9.66 10.55 -4.06
C ALA A 261 10.86 10.99 -4.92
N MET A 262 11.83 11.72 -4.35
CA MET A 262 13.04 12.10 -5.08
C MET A 262 13.82 10.88 -5.60
N THR A 263 13.96 9.83 -4.77
CA THR A 263 14.66 8.60 -5.17
C THR A 263 13.86 7.77 -6.17
N GLU A 264 12.52 7.74 -6.04
CA GLU A 264 11.62 7.12 -7.01
C GLU A 264 11.80 7.76 -8.39
N PHE A 265 11.77 9.09 -8.48
CA PHE A 265 11.96 9.79 -9.75
C PHE A 265 13.34 9.59 -10.38
N LYS A 266 14.35 9.28 -9.57
CA LYS A 266 15.69 8.97 -10.08
C LYS A 266 15.75 7.55 -10.65
N GLU A 267 15.18 6.59 -9.95
CA GLU A 267 15.24 5.17 -10.29
C GLU A 267 14.31 4.80 -11.44
N LEU A 268 13.05 5.25 -11.39
CA LEU A 268 12.01 4.89 -12.38
C LEU A 268 12.17 5.60 -13.73
N ALA A 269 13.24 6.39 -13.91
CA ALA A 269 13.64 6.93 -15.20
C ALA A 269 14.11 5.83 -16.16
N GLU A 270 14.50 4.67 -15.63
CA GLU A 270 14.87 3.49 -16.42
C GLU A 270 13.64 2.73 -16.92
N THR A 271 13.82 1.96 -17.99
CA THR A 271 12.75 1.12 -18.53
C THR A 271 12.50 -0.09 -17.62
N PRO A 272 11.23 -0.49 -17.40
CA PRO A 272 10.93 -1.71 -16.66
C PRO A 272 11.64 -2.95 -17.25
N ASP A 273 11.97 -3.90 -16.38
CA ASP A 273 12.60 -5.17 -16.79
C ASP A 273 11.60 -6.09 -17.49
N TRP A 274 11.40 -5.85 -18.78
CA TRP A 274 10.49 -6.60 -19.64
C TRP A 274 10.89 -8.08 -19.76
N THR A 275 12.18 -8.39 -19.63
CA THR A 275 12.69 -9.77 -19.68
C THR A 275 12.15 -10.54 -18.49
N PHE A 276 12.34 -10.01 -17.28
CA PHE A 276 11.82 -10.63 -16.07
C PHE A 276 10.30 -10.81 -16.09
N LEU A 277 9.56 -9.76 -16.47
CA LEU A 277 8.10 -9.83 -16.55
C LEU A 277 7.62 -10.87 -17.57
N ARG A 278 8.35 -11.07 -18.68
CA ARG A 278 8.05 -12.11 -19.66
C ARG A 278 8.28 -13.52 -19.12
N GLU A 279 9.37 -13.72 -18.40
CA GLU A 279 9.70 -15.01 -17.76
C GLU A 279 8.76 -15.38 -16.61
N ARG A 280 8.05 -14.40 -16.03
CA ARG A 280 7.15 -14.57 -14.89
C ARG A 280 5.72 -14.11 -15.16
N LYS A 281 5.32 -13.99 -16.44
CA LYS A 281 4.02 -13.43 -16.84
C LYS A 281 2.81 -14.11 -16.17
N ASP A 282 2.87 -15.43 -15.96
CA ASP A 282 1.79 -16.23 -15.36
C ASP A 282 1.77 -16.10 -13.83
N GLN A 283 2.78 -15.44 -13.25
CA GLN A 283 2.94 -15.18 -11.82
C GLN A 283 2.79 -13.69 -11.48
N CYS A 284 2.39 -12.86 -12.45
CA CYS A 284 2.22 -11.42 -12.29
C CYS A 284 0.84 -10.97 -12.76
N ALA A 285 0.21 -10.09 -11.99
CA ALA A 285 -1.01 -9.37 -12.39
C ALA A 285 -0.93 -7.89 -12.03
N PHE A 286 -1.55 -7.05 -12.85
CA PHE A 286 -1.60 -5.60 -12.60
C PHE A 286 -3.03 -5.06 -12.75
N LEU A 287 -3.47 -4.26 -11.79
CA LEU A 287 -4.73 -3.53 -11.81
C LEU A 287 -4.47 -2.03 -12.03
N PHE A 288 -5.04 -1.46 -13.08
CA PHE A 288 -4.89 -0.04 -13.45
C PHE A 288 -6.17 0.75 -13.19
N GLY A 289 -6.02 2.02 -12.82
CA GLY A 289 -7.13 2.99 -12.82
C GLY A 289 -7.31 3.67 -14.17
N VAL A 290 -8.52 4.16 -14.47
CA VAL A 290 -8.82 4.83 -15.75
C VAL A 290 -8.13 6.20 -15.89
N ASP A 291 -8.04 6.96 -14.80
CA ASP A 291 -7.44 8.31 -14.75
C ASP A 291 -6.33 8.36 -13.69
N ASP A 292 -5.36 7.47 -13.83
CA ASP A 292 -4.22 7.36 -12.92
C ASP A 292 -2.95 7.86 -13.61
N HIS A 293 -2.39 8.96 -13.11
CA HIS A 293 -1.16 9.51 -13.68
C HIS A 293 0.10 8.77 -13.24
N TRP A 294 0.05 7.96 -12.17
CA TRP A 294 1.15 7.13 -11.68
C TRP A 294 1.30 5.85 -12.51
N GLY A 295 0.18 5.20 -12.80
CA GLY A 295 0.06 4.07 -13.71
C GLY A 295 -0.89 4.41 -14.86
N PRO A 296 -0.47 5.21 -15.85
CA PRO A 296 -1.36 5.59 -16.96
C PRO A 296 -1.71 4.39 -17.84
N LEU A 297 -2.87 4.39 -18.48
CA LEU A 297 -3.29 3.29 -19.37
C LEU A 297 -2.32 3.06 -20.54
N GLN A 298 -1.53 4.07 -20.93
CA GLN A 298 -0.44 3.92 -21.88
C GLN A 298 0.62 2.90 -21.40
N LEU A 299 0.89 2.86 -20.09
CA LEU A 299 1.77 1.85 -19.49
C LEU A 299 1.12 0.46 -19.56
N LEU A 300 -0.19 0.34 -19.34
CA LEU A 300 -0.92 -0.92 -19.54
C LEU A 300 -0.77 -1.41 -20.99
N GLU A 301 -0.97 -0.52 -21.97
CA GLU A 301 -0.80 -0.86 -23.39
C GLU A 301 0.64 -1.28 -23.71
N GLU A 302 1.62 -0.61 -23.13
CA GLU A 302 3.04 -0.95 -23.27
C GLU A 302 3.33 -2.34 -22.69
N ILE A 303 2.88 -2.62 -21.47
CA ILE A 303 3.02 -3.94 -20.83
C ILE A 303 2.33 -5.01 -21.69
N SER A 304 1.14 -4.74 -22.23
CA SER A 304 0.43 -5.70 -23.09
C SER A 304 1.19 -6.02 -24.37
N LYS A 305 1.92 -5.05 -24.94
CA LYS A 305 2.76 -5.23 -26.14
C LYS A 305 4.06 -5.94 -25.79
N GLN A 306 4.72 -5.49 -24.74
CA GLN A 306 6.02 -6.02 -24.32
C GLN A 306 5.88 -7.42 -23.74
N VAL A 307 4.82 -7.73 -23.00
CA VAL A 307 4.62 -8.99 -22.29
C VAL A 307 3.27 -9.63 -22.64
N PRO A 308 3.11 -10.21 -23.84
CA PRO A 308 1.84 -10.81 -24.25
C PRO A 308 1.39 -11.93 -23.31
N GLY A 309 0.15 -11.83 -22.83
CA GLY A 309 -0.50 -12.82 -21.97
C GLY A 309 -0.33 -12.58 -20.46
N ILE A 310 0.37 -11.53 -20.03
CA ILE A 310 0.34 -11.12 -18.62
C ILE A 310 -1.05 -10.64 -18.21
N SER A 311 -1.45 -10.90 -16.97
CA SER A 311 -2.78 -10.55 -16.47
C SER A 311 -2.88 -9.05 -16.21
N LEU A 312 -3.69 -8.35 -17.01
CA LEU A 312 -3.90 -6.90 -16.91
C LEU A 312 -5.39 -6.61 -16.71
N PHE A 313 -5.69 -5.79 -15.70
CA PHE A 313 -7.05 -5.41 -15.32
C PHE A 313 -7.19 -3.89 -15.27
N ILE A 314 -8.41 -3.41 -15.53
CA ILE A 314 -8.77 -2.00 -15.43
C ILE A 314 -9.93 -1.90 -14.43
N GLU A 315 -9.78 -1.05 -13.43
CA GLU A 315 -10.84 -0.68 -12.49
C GLU A 315 -11.91 0.16 -13.21
N ARG A 316 -13.20 -0.18 -13.01
CA ARG A 316 -14.32 0.44 -13.75
C ARG A 316 -15.48 0.93 -12.87
N GLU A 317 -15.38 0.75 -11.55
CA GLU A 317 -16.34 1.22 -10.55
C GLU A 317 -15.98 2.61 -9.99
N ASN A 318 -15.04 3.31 -10.65
CA ASN A 318 -14.65 4.69 -10.36
C ASN A 318 -13.90 4.84 -9.01
N HIS A 319 -13.16 3.81 -8.61
CA HIS A 319 -12.16 3.88 -7.56
C HIS A 319 -10.85 4.47 -8.11
N THR A 320 -10.28 5.43 -7.39
CA THR A 320 -9.09 6.17 -7.85
C THR A 320 -7.80 5.54 -7.34
N HIS A 321 -6.64 6.05 -7.76
CA HIS A 321 -5.32 5.69 -7.21
C HIS A 321 -5.31 5.64 -5.67
N GLY A 322 -5.95 6.61 -5.00
CA GLY A 322 -6.14 6.60 -3.55
C GLY A 322 -7.27 5.69 -3.06
N PHE A 323 -7.48 4.50 -3.64
CA PHE A 323 -8.61 3.61 -3.31
C PHE A 323 -8.69 3.32 -1.80
N CYS A 324 -7.52 3.16 -1.18
CA CYS A 324 -7.35 2.85 0.24
C CYS A 324 -7.93 3.93 1.16
N CYS A 325 -8.07 5.16 0.68
CA CYS A 325 -8.63 6.27 1.46
C CYS A 325 -10.14 6.15 1.67
N THR A 326 -10.83 5.23 1.00
CA THR A 326 -12.29 5.06 1.08
C THR A 326 -12.65 3.61 1.41
N GLU A 327 -13.66 3.38 2.24
CA GLU A 327 -14.11 2.02 2.57
C GLU A 327 -14.55 1.25 1.32
N ALA A 328 -15.31 1.89 0.42
CA ALA A 328 -15.78 1.27 -0.81
C ALA A 328 -14.63 0.84 -1.74
N GLY A 329 -13.65 1.73 -1.95
CA GLY A 329 -12.47 1.40 -2.77
C GLY A 329 -11.60 0.32 -2.14
N SER A 330 -11.41 0.39 -0.81
CA SER A 330 -10.70 -0.63 -0.03
C SER A 330 -11.36 -2.00 -0.17
N LEU A 331 -12.69 -2.09 0.00
CA LEU A 331 -13.44 -3.34 -0.14
C LEU A 331 -13.34 -3.91 -1.55
N TRP A 332 -13.59 -3.08 -2.57
CA TRP A 332 -13.59 -3.52 -3.96
C TRP A 332 -12.22 -4.07 -4.39
N VAL A 333 -11.14 -3.37 -4.04
CA VAL A 333 -9.78 -3.83 -4.38
C VAL A 333 -9.40 -5.07 -3.59
N ALA A 334 -9.85 -5.19 -2.33
CA ALA A 334 -9.66 -6.40 -1.53
C ALA A 334 -10.35 -7.62 -2.15
N GLU A 335 -11.60 -7.48 -2.63
CA GLU A 335 -12.32 -8.52 -3.37
C GLU A 335 -11.60 -8.91 -4.65
N HIS A 336 -11.10 -7.93 -5.41
CA HIS A 336 -10.33 -8.16 -6.61
C HIS A 336 -9.07 -8.99 -6.32
N VAL A 337 -8.26 -8.58 -5.35
CA VAL A 337 -7.03 -9.27 -4.94
C VAL A 337 -7.32 -10.67 -4.43
N ALA A 338 -8.32 -10.84 -3.54
CA ALA A 338 -8.69 -12.14 -3.00
C ALA A 338 -9.12 -13.12 -4.10
N ASN A 339 -9.87 -12.63 -5.11
CA ASN A 339 -10.26 -13.44 -6.26
C ASN A 339 -9.05 -13.84 -7.13
N LEU A 340 -8.11 -12.92 -7.39
CA LEU A 340 -6.88 -13.24 -8.11
C LEU A 340 -6.07 -14.31 -7.39
N ILE A 341 -5.87 -14.15 -6.08
CA ILE A 341 -5.13 -15.11 -5.25
C ILE A 341 -5.81 -16.49 -5.28
N LYS A 342 -7.12 -16.55 -5.04
CA LYS A 342 -7.87 -17.82 -5.05
C LYS A 342 -7.78 -18.52 -6.41
N ASN A 343 -7.94 -17.78 -7.51
CA ASN A 343 -7.85 -18.33 -8.86
C ASN A 343 -6.45 -18.84 -9.19
N HIS A 344 -5.40 -18.08 -8.80
CA HIS A 344 -4.01 -18.49 -9.01
C HIS A 344 -3.69 -19.78 -8.26
N MET A 345 -4.08 -19.88 -6.98
CA MET A 345 -3.85 -21.07 -6.16
C MET A 345 -4.57 -22.32 -6.70
N VAL A 346 -5.77 -22.16 -7.27
CA VAL A 346 -6.47 -23.28 -7.92
C VAL A 346 -5.73 -23.74 -9.18
N SER A 347 -5.22 -22.80 -9.98
CA SER A 347 -4.50 -23.12 -11.22
C SER A 347 -3.15 -23.79 -11.01
N THR A 348 -2.47 -23.51 -9.89
CA THR A 348 -1.15 -24.09 -9.56
C THR A 348 -1.23 -25.47 -8.90
N ASN A 349 -2.40 -25.88 -8.42
CA ASN A 349 -2.64 -27.18 -7.78
C ASN A 349 -3.18 -28.24 -8.75
N GLN A 350 -3.36 -27.90 -10.02
CA GLN A 350 -3.65 -28.81 -11.14
C GLN A 350 -2.38 -29.08 -11.93
#